data_AF-A0A845S1C3-F1
#
_entry.id   AF-A0A845S1C3-F1
#
_cell.length_a   1.000
_cell.length_b   1.000
_cell.length_c   1.000
_cell.angle_alpha   90.00
_cell.angle_beta   90.00
_cell.angle_gamma   90.00
#
_symmetry.space_group_name_H-M   'P 1'
#
loop_
_entity.id
_entity.type
_entity.pdbx_description
1 polymer ?
#
loop_
_entity_poly.entity_id
_entity_poly.type
_entity_poly.pdbx_seq_one_letter_code
_entity_poly.pdbx_strand_id
1 'polypeptide(L)'
;MNKEIVKNWLKLNLFSNWYNSIISLFVLLVIFLTIPSFVDWAIIKATFIGKTKMDCKAGGACWVFISVWFEKFIYGFYPDKELWRVNLAFVILILTVISAFFVKPKIKPFILFFLIFIFPIIGFVLIHGGFGLENVETRVWGGLSLTFMLTFFGIIFAFPLGVLLALGKRS
;
A
#
# COMPACT_ATOMS: atom_id res chain seq x y z
N MET A 1 6.79 16.38 -26.72
CA MET A 1 6.48 14.95 -26.96
C MET A 1 6.04 14.81 -28.42
N ASN A 2 6.78 14.06 -29.25
CA ASN A 2 6.66 14.11 -30.72
C ASN A 2 5.38 13.39 -31.20
N LYS A 3 4.51 14.07 -31.95
CA LYS A 3 3.19 13.55 -32.38
C LYS A 3 3.30 12.25 -33.19
N GLU A 4 4.38 12.10 -33.95
CA GLU A 4 4.70 10.89 -34.73
C GLU A 4 4.92 9.65 -33.83
N ILE A 5 5.60 9.82 -32.69
CA ILE A 5 5.85 8.73 -31.73
C ILE A 5 4.53 8.26 -31.12
N VAL A 6 3.66 9.19 -30.76
CA VAL A 6 2.34 8.87 -30.17
C VAL A 6 1.46 8.14 -31.19
N LYS A 7 1.40 8.62 -32.43
CA LYS A 7 0.61 7.99 -33.49
C LYS A 7 1.10 6.59 -33.82
N ASN A 8 2.41 6.38 -33.89
CA ASN A 8 2.99 5.06 -34.12
C ASN A 8 2.72 4.10 -32.95
N TRP A 9 2.85 4.59 -31.71
CA TRP A 9 2.53 3.79 -30.51
C TRP A 9 1.06 3.37 -30.44
N LEU A 10 0.13 4.27 -30.79
CA LEU A 10 -1.31 3.97 -30.81
C LEU A 10 -1.66 2.88 -31.83
N LYS A 11 -1.07 2.93 -33.03
CA LYS A 11 -1.29 1.90 -34.07
C LYS A 11 -0.75 0.54 -33.65
N LEU A 12 0.42 0.51 -33.00
CA LEU A 12 1.06 -0.74 -32.61
C LEU A 12 0.42 -1.39 -31.37
N ASN A 13 -0.11 -0.59 -30.43
CA ASN A 13 -0.63 -1.11 -29.15
C ASN A 13 -2.16 -1.19 -29.08
N LEU A 14 -2.90 -0.15 -29.51
CA LEU A 14 -4.37 -0.14 -29.41
C LEU A 14 -5.07 -0.62 -30.68
N PHE A 15 -4.55 -0.25 -31.86
CA PHE A 15 -5.20 -0.49 -33.15
C PHE A 15 -4.44 -1.48 -34.04
N SER A 16 -3.81 -2.50 -33.42
CA SER A 16 -2.93 -3.44 -34.13
C SER A 16 -3.69 -4.36 -35.09
N ASN A 17 -4.90 -4.78 -34.72
CA ASN A 17 -5.79 -5.64 -35.52
C ASN A 17 -7.23 -5.10 -35.45
N TRP A 18 -8.10 -5.49 -36.39
CA TRP A 18 -9.50 -5.04 -36.44
C TRP A 18 -10.28 -5.34 -35.15
N TYR A 19 -10.05 -6.50 -34.54
CA TYR A 19 -10.65 -6.90 -33.26
C TYR A 19 -10.20 -5.98 -32.10
N ASN A 20 -8.90 -5.69 -32.01
CA ASN A 20 -8.34 -4.80 -30.99
C ASN A 20 -8.84 -3.36 -31.18
N SER A 21 -9.03 -2.92 -32.43
CA SER A 21 -9.60 -1.62 -32.76
C SER A 21 -11.04 -1.49 -32.28
N ILE A 22 -11.88 -2.51 -32.47
CA ILE A 22 -13.27 -2.52 -31.99
C ILE A 22 -13.32 -2.50 -30.46
N ILE A 23 -12.53 -3.34 -29.79
CA ILE A 23 -12.48 -3.37 -28.32
C ILE A 23 -11.97 -2.05 -27.77
N SER A 24 -10.90 -1.50 -28.33
CA SER A 24 -10.34 -0.23 -27.88
C SER A 24 -11.36 0.90 -28.03
N LEU A 25 -12.08 0.95 -29.14
CA LEU A 25 -13.13 1.95 -29.37
C LEU A 25 -14.30 1.76 -28.39
N PHE A 26 -14.71 0.52 -28.16
CA PHE A 26 -15.77 0.20 -27.20
C PHE A 26 -15.39 0.59 -25.77
N VAL A 27 -14.18 0.27 -25.33
CA VAL A 27 -13.65 0.66 -24.01
C VAL A 27 -13.59 2.17 -23.88
N LEU A 28 -13.08 2.88 -24.89
CA LEU A 28 -13.05 4.35 -24.91
C LEU A 28 -14.46 4.96 -24.82
N LEU A 29 -15.44 4.35 -25.50
CA LEU A 29 -16.82 4.79 -25.46
C LEU A 29 -17.45 4.58 -24.07
N VAL A 30 -17.24 3.41 -23.46
CA VAL A 30 -17.70 3.13 -22.09
C VAL A 30 -17.06 4.10 -21.08
N ILE A 31 -15.76 4.33 -21.20
CA ILE A 31 -15.01 5.30 -20.38
C ILE A 31 -15.62 6.69 -20.53
N PHE A 32 -15.87 7.14 -21.76
CA PHE A 32 -16.40 8.47 -22.01
C PHE A 32 -17.82 8.65 -21.46
N LEU A 33 -18.65 7.61 -21.44
CA LEU A 33 -20.00 7.66 -20.87
C LEU A 33 -20.00 7.59 -19.34
N THR A 34 -19.09 6.82 -18.74
CA THR A 34 -19.10 6.53 -17.29
C THR A 34 -18.28 7.53 -16.47
N ILE A 35 -17.12 7.97 -16.96
CA ILE A 35 -16.23 8.86 -16.22
C ILE A 35 -16.89 10.19 -15.84
N PRO A 36 -17.60 10.91 -16.72
CA PRO A 36 -18.16 12.21 -16.37
C PRO A 36 -19.16 12.10 -15.21
N SER A 37 -20.03 11.09 -15.23
CA SER A 37 -20.99 10.82 -14.17
C SER A 37 -20.30 10.42 -12.85
N PHE A 38 -19.26 9.58 -12.95
CA PHE A 38 -18.47 9.20 -11.78
C PHE A 38 -17.73 10.40 -11.16
N VAL A 39 -17.14 11.27 -11.96
CA VAL A 39 -16.42 12.47 -11.49
C VAL A 39 -17.39 13.47 -10.85
N ASP A 40 -18.56 13.67 -11.46
CA ASP A 40 -19.59 14.55 -10.91
C ASP A 40 -20.05 14.07 -9.52
N TRP A 41 -20.26 12.76 -9.36
CA TRP A 41 -20.62 12.16 -8.08
C TRP A 41 -19.46 12.14 -7.07
N ALA A 42 -18.27 11.71 -7.48
CA ALA A 42 -17.15 11.44 -6.59
C ALA A 42 -16.42 12.70 -6.11
N ILE A 43 -16.43 13.77 -6.91
CA ILE A 43 -15.65 14.99 -6.64
C ILE A 43 -16.56 16.22 -6.60
N ILE A 44 -17.36 16.47 -7.64
CA ILE A 44 -18.06 17.76 -7.80
C ILE A 44 -19.18 17.93 -6.77
N LYS A 45 -20.04 16.91 -6.62
CA LYS A 45 -21.16 16.90 -5.68
C LYS A 45 -20.80 16.33 -4.31
N ALA A 46 -19.54 15.95 -4.11
CA ALA A 46 -19.12 15.21 -2.94
C ALA A 46 -19.03 16.09 -1.69
N THR A 47 -19.28 15.50 -0.52
CA THR A 47 -19.17 16.18 0.77
C THR A 47 -17.86 15.78 1.46
N PHE A 48 -16.96 16.75 1.64
CA PHE A 48 -15.64 16.54 2.24
C PHE A 48 -15.54 16.90 3.73
N ILE A 49 -16.42 17.78 4.21
CA ILE A 49 -16.36 18.34 5.57
C ILE A 49 -17.61 17.91 6.34
N GLY A 50 -17.40 17.25 7.47
CA GLY A 50 -18.46 16.76 8.36
C GLY A 50 -17.85 15.94 9.49
N LYS A 51 -18.63 15.70 10.56
CA LYS A 51 -18.22 14.87 11.70
C LYS A 51 -19.04 13.59 11.80
N THR A 52 -20.22 13.57 11.21
CA THR A 52 -21.18 12.46 11.30
C THR A 52 -21.71 12.06 9.93
N LYS A 53 -22.23 10.83 9.81
CA LYS A 53 -22.84 10.33 8.57
C LYS A 53 -24.01 11.20 8.08
N MET A 54 -24.68 11.91 8.99
CA MET A 54 -25.83 12.78 8.67
C MET A 54 -25.42 14.09 7.99
N ASP A 55 -24.14 14.45 8.04
CA ASP A 55 -23.62 15.67 7.41
C ASP A 55 -23.45 15.50 5.88
N CYS A 56 -23.61 14.28 5.35
CA CYS A 56 -23.43 14.00 3.94
C CYS A 56 -24.65 14.40 3.10
N LYS A 57 -24.43 15.26 2.10
CA LYS A 57 -25.49 15.71 1.17
C LYS A 57 -25.94 14.56 0.26
N ALA A 58 -27.25 14.50 0.00
CA ALA A 58 -27.83 13.55 -0.95
C ALA A 58 -27.38 13.87 -2.38
N GLY A 59 -26.98 12.84 -3.14
CA GLY A 59 -26.62 12.95 -4.56
C GLY A 59 -25.11 13.01 -4.89
N GLY A 60 -24.23 12.98 -3.90
CA GLY A 60 -22.77 12.92 -4.09
C GLY A 60 -22.08 11.92 -3.17
N ALA A 61 -20.78 11.69 -3.38
CA ALA A 61 -19.97 10.83 -2.53
C ALA A 61 -19.74 11.45 -1.14
N CYS A 62 -19.73 10.61 -0.11
CA CYS A 62 -19.55 11.01 1.28
C CYS A 62 -18.09 10.73 1.73
N TRP A 63 -17.17 11.67 1.46
CA TRP A 63 -15.76 11.55 1.88
C TRP A 63 -15.58 11.63 3.39
N VAL A 64 -16.54 12.22 4.11
CA VAL A 64 -16.60 12.25 5.57
C VAL A 64 -16.57 10.84 6.17
N PHE A 65 -17.19 9.86 5.50
CA PHE A 65 -17.11 8.47 5.95
C PHE A 65 -15.66 7.96 5.93
N ILE A 66 -14.92 8.26 4.86
CA ILE A 66 -13.53 7.82 4.72
C ILE A 66 -12.66 8.49 5.78
N SER A 67 -12.84 9.78 6.05
CA SER A 67 -12.04 10.48 7.07
C SER A 67 -12.31 10.00 8.49
N VAL A 68 -13.57 9.69 8.83
CA VAL A 68 -13.94 9.14 10.15
C VAL A 68 -13.38 7.73 10.35
N TRP A 69 -13.39 6.91 9.31
CA TRP A 69 -12.92 5.52 9.38
C TRP A 69 -11.46 5.34 8.97
N PHE A 70 -10.75 6.42 8.66
CA PHE A 70 -9.39 6.39 8.12
C PHE A 70 -8.41 5.63 9.03
N GLU A 71 -8.46 5.90 10.34
CA GLU A 71 -7.63 5.21 11.31
C GLU A 71 -7.91 3.70 11.33
N LYS A 72 -9.17 3.29 11.22
CA LYS A 72 -9.54 1.87 11.16
C LYS A 72 -9.11 1.21 9.84
N PHE A 73 -9.07 1.95 8.73
CA PHE A 73 -8.49 1.43 7.48
C PHE A 73 -6.97 1.21 7.59
N ILE A 74 -6.26 2.04 8.35
CA ILE A 74 -4.81 1.88 8.54
C ILE A 74 -4.49 0.79 9.57
N TYR A 75 -5.11 0.85 10.75
CA TYR A 75 -4.72 0.05 11.91
C TYR A 75 -5.68 -1.12 12.20
N GLY A 76 -6.81 -1.22 11.51
CA GLY A 76 -7.84 -2.22 11.81
C GLY A 76 -8.58 -1.88 13.09
N PHE A 77 -8.88 -2.90 13.90
CA PHE A 77 -9.58 -2.75 15.19
C PHE A 77 -8.60 -2.60 16.37
N TYR A 78 -7.37 -2.20 16.09
CA TYR A 78 -6.35 -1.99 17.11
C TYR A 78 -6.80 -0.88 18.11
N PRO A 79 -6.55 -1.04 19.44
CA PRO A 79 -6.93 -0.05 20.43
C PRO A 79 -6.30 1.31 20.17
N ASP A 80 -7.10 2.39 20.22
CA ASP A 80 -6.66 3.73 19.81
C ASP A 80 -5.52 4.27 20.71
N LYS A 81 -5.50 3.88 21.99
CA LYS A 81 -4.44 4.25 22.93
C LYS A 81 -3.09 3.61 22.61
N GLU A 82 -3.08 2.50 21.89
CA GLU A 82 -1.89 1.69 21.64
C GLU A 82 -1.35 1.82 20.22
N LEU A 83 -1.97 2.67 19.38
CA LEU A 83 -1.54 2.92 18.00
C LEU A 83 -0.08 3.39 17.89
N TRP A 84 0.45 4.02 18.94
CA TRP A 84 1.85 4.42 19.01
C TRP A 84 2.81 3.23 18.85
N ARG A 85 2.41 2.02 19.30
CA ARG A 85 3.21 0.79 19.15
C ARG A 85 3.38 0.43 17.67
N VAL A 86 2.30 0.44 16.91
CA VAL A 86 2.33 0.17 15.46
C VAL A 86 3.15 1.23 14.74
N ASN A 87 2.95 2.51 15.09
CA ASN A 87 3.72 3.61 14.50
C ASN A 87 5.21 3.50 14.80
N LEU A 88 5.58 3.12 16.02
CA LEU A 88 6.98 2.95 16.40
C LEU A 88 7.63 1.77 15.67
N ALA A 89 6.91 0.65 15.44
CA ALA A 89 7.39 -0.43 14.59
C ALA A 89 7.69 0.07 13.15
N PHE A 90 6.77 0.85 12.56
CA PHE A 90 6.98 1.42 11.23
C PHE A 90 8.13 2.43 11.18
N VAL A 91 8.26 3.28 12.19
CA VAL A 91 9.38 4.24 12.28
C VAL A 91 10.72 3.49 12.36
N ILE A 92 10.84 2.46 13.19
CA ILE A 92 12.05 1.63 13.26
C ILE A 92 12.35 1.01 11.89
N LEU A 93 11.33 0.42 11.24
CA LEU A 93 11.49 -0.21 9.94
C LEU A 93 12.00 0.79 8.90
N ILE A 94 11.32 1.93 8.76
CA ILE A 94 11.63 2.97 7.77
C ILE A 94 13.02 3.55 8.03
N LEU A 95 13.35 3.89 9.28
CA LEU A 95 14.67 4.40 9.63
C LEU A 95 15.77 3.38 9.32
N THR A 96 15.53 2.10 9.61
CA THR A 96 16.49 1.04 9.32
C THR A 96 16.69 0.87 7.80
N VAL A 97 15.60 0.85 7.03
CA VAL A 97 15.66 0.77 5.56
C VAL A 97 16.35 1.99 4.95
N ILE A 98 15.99 3.20 5.37
CA ILE A 98 16.63 4.44 4.91
C ILE A 98 18.12 4.42 5.25
N SER A 99 18.49 4.02 6.47
CA SER A 99 19.89 3.94 6.87
C SER A 99 20.69 2.98 5.98
N ALA A 100 20.09 1.89 5.50
CA ALA A 100 20.73 0.94 4.59
C ALA A 100 21.17 1.56 3.25
N PHE A 101 20.48 2.62 2.79
CA PHE A 101 20.84 3.34 1.56
C PHE A 101 22.05 4.27 1.76
N PHE A 102 22.18 4.90 2.95
CA PHE A 102 23.22 5.90 3.22
C PHE A 102 24.51 5.33 3.84
N VAL A 103 24.49 4.12 4.40
CA VAL A 103 25.69 3.53 5.03
C VAL A 103 26.68 2.90 4.05
N LYS A 104 27.95 2.81 4.49
CA LYS A 104 29.03 2.11 3.78
C LYS A 104 28.67 0.62 3.52
N PRO A 105 29.15 0.02 2.42
CA PRO A 105 28.82 -1.36 2.03
C PRO A 105 29.20 -2.41 3.08
N LYS A 106 30.21 -2.14 3.93
CA LYS A 106 30.60 -3.04 5.02
C LYS A 106 29.54 -3.19 6.12
N ILE A 107 28.67 -2.18 6.32
CA ILE A 107 27.65 -2.15 7.38
C ILE A 107 26.31 -2.71 6.87
N LYS A 108 26.08 -2.68 5.56
CA LYS A 108 24.88 -3.21 4.91
C LYS A 108 24.51 -4.65 5.31
N PRO A 109 25.44 -5.63 5.38
CA PRO A 109 25.07 -6.98 5.83
C PRO A 109 24.59 -7.02 7.28
N PHE A 110 25.11 -6.15 8.16
CA PHE A 110 24.66 -6.08 9.55
C PHE A 110 23.24 -5.51 9.65
N ILE A 111 22.92 -4.49 8.87
CA ILE A 111 21.55 -3.94 8.80
C ILE A 111 20.58 -4.98 8.22
N LEU A 112 21.01 -5.71 7.19
CA LEU A 112 20.20 -6.78 6.61
C LEU A 112 19.96 -7.91 7.63
N PHE A 113 20.98 -8.30 8.39
CA PHE A 113 20.84 -9.27 9.47
C PHE A 113 19.84 -8.79 10.54
N PHE A 114 19.95 -7.52 10.95
CA PHE A 114 19.00 -6.92 11.88
C PHE A 114 17.56 -6.95 11.33
N LEU A 115 17.35 -6.60 10.06
CA LEU A 115 16.03 -6.62 9.42
C LEU A 115 15.43 -8.03 9.31
N ILE A 116 16.25 -9.06 9.05
CA ILE A 116 15.77 -10.44 8.88
C ILE A 116 15.46 -11.11 10.22
N PHE A 117 16.32 -10.94 11.22
CA PHE A 117 16.25 -11.74 12.45
C PHE A 117 15.73 -10.96 13.66
N ILE A 118 16.16 -9.71 13.81
CA ILE A 118 15.92 -8.94 15.03
C ILE A 118 14.60 -8.15 14.90
N PHE A 119 14.40 -7.49 13.77
CA PHE A 119 13.22 -6.66 13.54
C PHE A 119 11.88 -7.42 13.62
N PRO A 120 11.70 -8.65 13.10
CA PRO A 120 10.45 -9.38 13.25
C PRO A 120 10.09 -9.67 14.71
N ILE A 121 11.09 -9.97 15.53
CA ILE A 121 10.90 -10.23 16.96
C ILE A 121 10.47 -8.94 17.66
N ILE A 122 11.19 -7.84 17.41
CA ILE A 122 10.86 -6.53 17.99
C ILE A 122 9.46 -6.09 17.55
N GLY A 123 9.16 -6.16 16.25
CA GLY A 123 7.86 -5.79 15.70
C GLY A 123 6.72 -6.62 16.31
N PHE A 124 6.90 -7.94 16.41
CA PHE A 124 5.92 -8.82 17.02
C PHE A 124 5.67 -8.47 18.49
N VAL A 125 6.73 -8.32 19.30
CA VAL A 125 6.61 -7.96 20.72
C VAL A 125 5.93 -6.60 20.90
N LEU A 126 6.26 -5.64 20.05
CA LEU A 126 5.71 -4.29 20.12
C LEU A 126 4.21 -4.26 19.79
N ILE A 127 3.78 -4.99 18.76
CA ILE A 127 2.38 -4.96 18.29
C ILE A 127 1.49 -5.89 19.09
N HIS A 128 1.97 -7.09 19.43
CA HIS A 128 1.22 -8.03 20.25
C HIS A 128 1.15 -7.61 21.71
N GLY A 129 2.16 -6.90 22.19
CA GLY A 129 2.35 -6.73 23.62
C GLY A 129 3.05 -7.94 24.23
N GLY A 130 3.81 -7.66 25.28
CA GLY A 130 4.68 -8.58 25.99
C GLY A 130 5.54 -7.79 26.98
N PHE A 131 6.18 -8.46 27.94
CA PHE A 131 7.08 -7.81 28.92
C PHE A 131 6.45 -6.62 29.68
N GLY A 132 5.19 -6.74 30.13
CA GLY A 132 4.49 -5.73 30.92
C GLY A 132 3.60 -4.77 30.12
N LEU A 133 3.57 -4.87 28.79
CA LEU A 133 2.60 -4.18 27.94
C LEU A 133 1.28 -4.95 27.84
N GLU A 134 0.16 -4.23 27.68
CA GLU A 134 -1.16 -4.83 27.46
C GLU A 134 -1.14 -5.75 26.24
N ASN A 135 -1.64 -6.98 26.39
CA ASN A 135 -1.68 -7.95 25.30
C ASN A 135 -2.84 -7.60 24.36
N VAL A 136 -2.52 -7.37 23.08
CA VAL A 136 -3.49 -7.10 22.03
C VAL A 136 -3.63 -8.35 21.16
N GLU A 137 -4.84 -8.90 21.16
CA GLU A 137 -5.18 -10.10 20.40
C GLU A 137 -4.87 -9.92 18.91
N THR A 138 -4.30 -10.94 18.28
CA THR A 138 -4.01 -10.94 16.83
C THR A 138 -5.28 -10.84 15.96
N ARG A 139 -6.46 -11.12 16.53
CA ARG A 139 -7.76 -10.98 15.84
C ARG A 139 -8.08 -9.54 15.46
N VAL A 140 -7.64 -8.57 16.26
CA VAL A 140 -7.95 -7.15 16.01
C VAL A 140 -6.92 -6.46 15.11
N TRP A 141 -5.85 -7.17 14.76
CA TRP A 141 -4.84 -6.66 13.84
C TRP A 141 -5.42 -6.64 12.44
N GLY A 142 -5.25 -5.53 11.73
CA GLY A 142 -5.79 -5.42 10.39
C GLY A 142 -5.44 -4.12 9.71
N GLY A 143 -6.18 -3.83 8.65
CA GLY A 143 -5.95 -2.66 7.82
C GLY A 143 -4.66 -2.73 7.00
N LEU A 144 -4.25 -1.55 6.56
CA LEU A 144 -3.04 -1.33 5.76
C LEU A 144 -1.77 -1.75 6.50
N SER A 145 -1.73 -1.55 7.82
CA SER A 145 -0.59 -1.83 8.70
C SER A 145 -0.17 -3.30 8.62
N LEU A 146 -1.11 -4.23 8.80
CA LEU A 146 -0.86 -5.68 8.71
C LEU A 146 -0.38 -6.07 7.30
N THR A 147 -1.04 -5.55 6.27
CA THR A 147 -0.67 -5.82 4.86
C THR A 147 0.79 -5.41 4.59
N PHE A 148 1.18 -4.21 5.00
CA PHE A 148 2.55 -3.74 4.83
C PHE A 148 3.54 -4.56 5.63
N MET A 149 3.26 -4.89 6.88
CA MET A 149 4.16 -5.73 7.69
C MET A 149 4.39 -7.09 7.03
N LEU A 150 3.32 -7.78 6.64
CA LEU A 150 3.43 -9.06 5.94
C LEU A 150 4.20 -8.94 4.63
N THR A 151 3.97 -7.86 3.88
CA THR A 151 4.70 -7.60 2.62
C THR A 151 6.19 -7.36 2.86
N PHE A 152 6.56 -6.53 3.83
CA PHE A 152 7.96 -6.26 4.15
C PHE A 152 8.67 -7.52 4.64
N PHE A 153 8.08 -8.27 5.56
CA PHE A 153 8.64 -9.55 5.99
C PHE A 153 8.75 -10.52 4.81
N GLY A 154 7.72 -10.62 3.97
CA GLY A 154 7.74 -11.42 2.76
C GLY A 154 8.91 -11.08 1.84
N ILE A 155 9.15 -9.80 1.58
CA ILE A 155 10.28 -9.33 0.74
C ILE A 155 11.63 -9.63 1.41
N ILE A 156 11.75 -9.37 2.71
CA ILE A 156 12.97 -9.59 3.50
C ILE A 156 13.38 -11.07 3.48
N PHE A 157 12.43 -12.02 3.51
CA PHE A 157 12.72 -13.45 3.41
C PHE A 157 12.85 -13.94 1.96
N ALA A 158 12.00 -13.47 1.05
CA ALA A 158 11.98 -13.93 -0.34
C ALA A 158 13.22 -13.47 -1.13
N PHE A 159 13.75 -12.27 -0.85
CA PHE A 159 14.88 -11.75 -1.61
C PHE A 159 16.18 -12.56 -1.39
N PRO A 160 16.65 -12.81 -0.14
CA PRO A 160 17.82 -13.66 0.10
C PRO A 160 17.62 -15.08 -0.43
N LEU A 161 16.43 -15.66 -0.22
CA LEU A 161 16.13 -17.00 -0.70
C LEU A 161 16.17 -17.08 -2.23
N GLY A 162 15.63 -16.07 -2.92
CA GLY A 162 15.70 -15.96 -4.38
C GLY A 162 17.14 -15.83 -4.89
N VAL A 163 18.00 -15.06 -4.21
CA VAL A 163 19.43 -14.94 -4.55
C VAL A 163 20.15 -16.27 -4.34
N LEU A 164 19.90 -16.97 -3.23
CA LEU A 164 20.49 -18.27 -2.95
C LEU A 164 20.11 -19.31 -4.02
N LEU A 165 18.83 -19.39 -4.39
CA LEU A 165 18.35 -20.28 -5.45
C LEU A 165 18.93 -19.93 -6.82
N ALA A 166 19.12 -18.64 -7.12
CA ALA A 166 19.73 -18.19 -8.37
C ALA A 166 21.22 -18.58 -8.45
N LEU A 167 21.96 -18.50 -7.33
CA LEU A 167 23.36 -18.92 -7.25
C LEU A 167 23.50 -20.45 -7.31
N GLY A 168 22.59 -21.19 -6.68
CA GLY A 168 22.56 -22.66 -6.73
C GLY A 168 22.33 -23.24 -8.14
N LYS A 169 21.76 -22.47 -9.08
CA LYS A 169 21.68 -22.85 -10.50
C LYS A 169 22.99 -22.65 -11.28
N ARG A 170 23.99 -21.97 -10.70
CA ARG A 170 25.29 -21.66 -11.34
C ARG A 170 26.46 -22.50 -10.82
N SER A 171 26.23 -23.45 -9.91
CA SER A 171 27.20 -24.49 -9.52
C SER A 171 26.76 -25.84 -10.04
#